data_AF-A0A914JF01-F1
#
_entry.id   AF-A0A914JF01-F1
#
_cell.length_a   1.000
_cell.length_b   1.000
_cell.length_c   1.000
_cell.angle_alpha   90.00
_cell.angle_beta   90.00
_cell.angle_gamma   90.00
#
_symmetry.space_group_name_H-M   'P 1'
#
loop_
_entity.id
_entity.type
_entity.pdbx_description
1 polymer ?
#
loop_
_entity_poly.entity_id
_entity_poly.type
_entity_poly.pdbx_seq_one_letter_code
_entity_poly.pdbx_strand_id
1 'polypeptide(L)'
;MAVPPQFMACGGLKVIIILLTIAVLVLLDPRYVSAYISINYEIVLIYIIATLTLLYCVVSMILYFVMYRTNDEDSSLTNCSLTEIIFSGAGMIGWMLVCGIGGNVAQRTILETGQYFGWIGACAGINVALFIGVLAVFALNIVNEKILNPQNRKFRAGSRM
;
A
#
# COMPACT_ATOMS: atom_id res chain seq x y z
N MET A 1 1.45 26.37 7.60
CA MET A 1 1.25 25.11 8.33
C MET A 1 2.09 24.06 7.63
N ALA A 2 3.11 23.51 8.29
CA ALA A 2 3.94 22.49 7.68
C ALA A 2 3.15 21.18 7.65
N VAL A 3 2.91 20.62 6.47
CA VAL A 3 2.36 19.26 6.34
C VAL A 3 3.34 18.33 7.07
N PRO A 4 2.88 17.42 7.96
CA PRO A 4 3.75 16.41 8.52
C PRO A 4 4.49 15.72 7.36
N PRO A 5 5.83 15.73 7.33
CA PRO A 5 6.61 15.27 6.17
C PRO A 5 6.30 13.80 5.82
N GLN A 6 5.78 13.07 6.80
CA GLN A 6 5.28 11.70 6.73
C GLN A 6 4.10 11.57 5.75
N PHE A 7 3.10 12.47 5.81
CA PHE A 7 1.95 12.45 4.90
C PHE A 7 2.34 12.82 3.47
N MET A 8 3.31 13.72 3.29
CA MET A 8 3.83 14.05 1.95
C MET A 8 4.61 12.87 1.35
N ALA A 9 5.51 12.26 2.13
CA ALA A 9 6.29 11.11 1.69
C ALA A 9 5.40 9.91 1.34
N CYS A 10 4.42 9.59 2.20
CA CYS A 10 3.47 8.50 1.96
C CYS A 10 2.51 8.79 0.81
N GLY A 11 2.04 10.03 0.65
CA GLY A 11 1.25 10.45 -0.50
C GLY A 11 2.01 10.21 -1.81
N GLY A 12 3.28 10.62 -1.88
CA GLY A 12 4.15 10.36 -3.04
C GLY A 12 4.31 8.87 -3.34
N LEU A 13 4.60 8.05 -2.32
CA LEU A 13 4.71 6.59 -2.48
C LEU A 13 3.40 5.96 -2.98
N LYS A 14 2.25 6.40 -2.47
CA LYS A 14 0.94 5.89 -2.89
C LYS A 14 0.60 6.25 -4.34
N VAL A 15 1.02 7.41 -4.83
CA VAL A 15 0.87 7.76 -6.25
C VAL A 15 1.64 6.77 -7.12
N ILE A 16 2.86 6.40 -6.74
CA ILE A 16 3.66 5.41 -7.48
C ILE A 16 2.99 4.03 -7.43
N ILE A 17 2.49 3.61 -6.25
CA ILE A 17 1.74 2.35 -6.09
C ILE A 17 0.51 2.34 -7.01
N ILE A 18 -0.24 3.45 -7.10
CA ILE A 18 -1.40 3.57 -7.99
C ILE A 18 -0.98 3.39 -9.45
N LEU A 19 0.07 4.09 -9.91
CA LEU A 19 0.54 3.99 -11.29
C LEU A 19 0.97 2.57 -11.66
N LEU A 20 1.72 1.90 -10.76
CA LEU A 20 2.12 0.50 -10.96
C LEU A 20 0.93 -0.45 -10.93
N THR A 21 -0.07 -0.20 -10.07
CA THR A 21 -1.29 -1.01 -10.00
C THR A 21 -2.12 -0.86 -11.28
N ILE A 22 -2.22 0.36 -11.83
CA ILE A 22 -2.86 0.61 -13.12
C ILE A 22 -2.08 -0.11 -14.24
N ALA A 23 -0.76 -0.06 -14.23
CA ALA A 23 0.06 -0.79 -15.21
C ALA A 23 -0.21 -2.30 -15.14
N VAL A 24 -0.32 -2.88 -13.95
CA VAL A 24 -0.70 -4.30 -13.76
C VAL A 24 -2.09 -4.58 -14.35
N LEU A 25 -3.08 -3.72 -14.12
CA LEU A 25 -4.43 -3.88 -14.67
C LEU A 25 -4.47 -3.74 -16.20
N VAL A 26 -3.64 -2.89 -16.80
CA VAL A 26 -3.53 -2.73 -18.25
C VAL A 26 -2.84 -3.95 -18.89
N LEU A 27 -1.81 -4.47 -18.24
CA LEU A 27 -1.12 -5.69 -18.68
C LEU A 27 -2.00 -6.94 -18.54
N LEU A 28 -2.95 -6.92 -17.60
CA LEU A 28 -3.97 -7.95 -17.41
C LEU A 28 -5.08 -7.77 -18.46
N ASP A 29 -4.81 -8.12 -19.73
CA ASP A 29 -5.77 -7.89 -20.83
C ASP A 29 -7.14 -8.57 -20.55
N PRO A 30 -8.27 -7.82 -20.67
CA PRO A 30 -9.61 -8.31 -20.39
C PRO A 30 -10.03 -9.54 -21.23
N ARG A 31 -9.38 -9.81 -22.37
CA ARG A 31 -9.59 -11.03 -23.15
C ARG A 31 -9.20 -12.30 -22.39
N TYR A 32 -8.19 -12.23 -21.51
CA TYR A 32 -7.82 -13.35 -20.64
C TYR A 32 -8.78 -13.49 -19.45
N VAL A 33 -9.48 -12.43 -19.07
CA VAL A 33 -10.48 -12.44 -17.99
C VAL A 33 -11.78 -13.10 -18.46
N SER A 34 -12.30 -12.74 -19.64
CA SER A 34 -13.58 -13.30 -20.13
C SER A 34 -13.51 -14.75 -20.59
N ALA A 35 -12.37 -15.21 -21.12
CA ALA A 35 -12.21 -16.58 -21.62
C ALA A 35 -11.86 -17.60 -20.52
N TYR A 36 -11.33 -17.15 -19.36
CA TYR A 36 -10.81 -18.03 -18.30
C TYR A 36 -11.43 -17.82 -16.92
N ILE A 37 -12.47 -16.99 -16.78
CA ILE A 37 -13.15 -16.70 -15.51
C ILE A 37 -13.66 -17.97 -14.79
N SER A 38 -13.96 -19.06 -15.52
CA SER A 38 -14.36 -20.33 -14.91
C SER A 38 -13.22 -21.35 -14.73
N ILE A 39 -11.98 -21.04 -15.15
CA ILE A 39 -10.87 -22.01 -15.18
C ILE A 39 -9.64 -21.53 -14.39
N ASN A 40 -9.35 -20.22 -14.30
CA ASN A 40 -8.08 -19.74 -13.74
C ASN A 40 -8.23 -18.71 -12.60
N TYR A 41 -8.38 -19.21 -11.38
CA TYR A 41 -8.55 -18.42 -10.14
C TYR A 41 -7.35 -17.49 -9.84
N GLU A 42 -6.18 -17.80 -10.39
CA GLU A 42 -4.94 -17.03 -10.24
C GLU A 42 -5.10 -15.58 -10.77
N ILE A 43 -5.71 -15.39 -11.94
CA ILE A 43 -5.90 -14.07 -12.58
C ILE A 43 -6.94 -13.24 -11.81
N VAL A 44 -8.01 -13.88 -11.33
CA VAL A 44 -9.05 -13.22 -10.54
C VAL A 44 -8.48 -12.67 -9.23
N LEU A 45 -7.58 -13.40 -8.57
CA LEU A 45 -6.89 -12.93 -7.37
C LEU A 45 -6.07 -11.67 -7.61
N ILE A 46 -5.35 -11.58 -8.74
CA ILE A 46 -4.59 -10.39 -9.12
C ILE A 46 -5.54 -9.18 -9.24
N TYR A 47 -6.68 -9.37 -9.90
CA TYR A 47 -7.67 -8.30 -10.08
C TYR A 47 -8.26 -7.81 -8.77
N ILE A 48 -8.61 -8.73 -7.85
CA ILE A 48 -9.13 -8.39 -6.52
C ILE A 48 -8.10 -7.60 -5.73
N ILE A 49 -6.85 -8.07 -5.68
CA ILE A 49 -5.77 -7.42 -4.93
C ILE A 49 -5.45 -6.04 -5.51
N ALA A 50 -5.41 -5.90 -6.84
CA ALA A 50 -5.19 -4.62 -7.52
C ALA A 50 -6.34 -3.63 -7.23
N THR A 51 -7.59 -4.07 -7.31
CA THR A 51 -8.76 -3.22 -7.06
C THR A 51 -8.83 -2.76 -5.61
N LEU A 52 -8.59 -3.67 -4.65
CA LEU A 52 -8.50 -3.33 -3.23
C LEU A 52 -7.35 -2.36 -2.93
N THR A 53 -6.22 -2.51 -3.62
CA THR A 53 -5.07 -1.61 -3.50
C THR A 53 -5.42 -0.19 -3.96
N LEU A 54 -6.11 -0.05 -5.11
CA LEU A 54 -6.55 1.25 -5.59
C LEU A 54 -7.53 1.89 -4.62
N LEU A 55 -8.52 1.13 -4.14
CA LEU A 55 -9.50 1.61 -3.15
C LEU A 55 -8.79 2.12 -1.89
N TYR A 56 -7.89 1.31 -1.33
CA TYR A 56 -7.12 1.69 -0.15
C TYR A 56 -6.30 2.96 -0.39
N CYS A 57 -5.56 3.07 -1.50
CA CYS A 57 -4.73 4.24 -1.77
C CYS A 57 -5.56 5.51 -1.92
N VAL A 58 -6.70 5.44 -2.61
CA VAL A 58 -7.61 6.60 -2.77
C VAL A 58 -8.23 7.01 -1.44
N VAL A 59 -8.81 6.06 -0.69
CA VAL A 59 -9.45 6.35 0.61
C VAL A 59 -8.43 6.93 1.60
N SER A 60 -7.22 6.35 1.66
CA SER A 60 -6.14 6.84 2.50
C SER A 60 -5.70 8.27 2.14
N MET A 61 -5.55 8.59 0.84
CA MET A 61 -5.22 9.95 0.41
C MET A 61 -6.31 10.96 0.77
N ILE A 62 -7.59 10.58 0.63
CA ILE A 62 -8.71 11.43 1.06
C ILE A 62 -8.63 11.65 2.57
N LEU A 63 -8.34 10.61 3.35
CA LEU A 63 -8.22 10.71 4.80
C LEU A 63 -7.07 11.64 5.21
N TYR A 64 -5.91 11.57 4.54
CA TYR A 64 -4.82 12.54 4.76
C TYR A 64 -5.25 13.98 4.49
N PHE A 65 -6.02 14.20 3.42
CA PHE A 65 -6.54 15.54 3.09
C PHE A 65 -7.55 16.05 4.13
N VAL A 66 -8.43 15.19 4.61
CA VAL A 66 -9.39 15.53 5.67
C VAL A 66 -8.66 15.82 6.99
N MET A 67 -7.69 15.00 7.38
CA MET A 67 -6.88 15.24 8.59
C MET A 67 -6.02 16.49 8.49
N TYR A 68 -5.60 16.89 7.29
CA TYR A 68 -4.93 18.18 7.10
C TYR A 68 -5.88 19.36 7.35
N ARG A 69 -7.17 19.21 7.03
CA ARG A 69 -8.19 20.25 7.23
C ARG A 69 -8.68 20.31 8.68
N THR A 70 -8.82 19.16 9.33
CA THR A 70 -9.28 19.05 10.71
C THR A 70 -8.05 19.07 11.62
N ASN A 71 -7.79 20.18 12.32
CA ASN A 71 -6.71 20.31 13.32
C ASN A 71 -7.00 19.46 14.58
N ASP A 72 -7.22 18.16 14.43
CA ASP A 72 -7.63 17.29 15.53
C ASP A 72 -6.45 16.59 16.21
N GLU A 73 -6.66 16.30 17.51
CA GLU A 73 -5.69 15.90 18.52
C GLU A 73 -4.76 14.72 18.15
N ASP A 74 -3.60 14.63 18.84
CA ASP A 74 -2.58 13.55 18.76
C ASP A 74 -3.13 12.10 18.76
N SER A 75 -4.32 11.89 19.31
CA SER A 75 -5.03 10.60 19.36
C SER A 75 -5.50 10.15 17.97
N SER A 76 -5.96 11.09 17.13
CA SER A 76 -6.44 10.84 15.77
C SER A 76 -5.28 10.47 14.81
N LEU A 77 -4.12 11.12 14.97
CA LEU A 77 -2.88 10.85 14.23
C LEU A 77 -2.31 9.46 14.53
N THR A 78 -2.37 9.04 15.81
CA THR A 78 -1.96 7.67 16.20
C THR A 78 -2.83 6.62 15.51
N ASN A 79 -4.16 6.79 15.55
CA ASN A 79 -5.07 5.81 14.96
C ASN A 79 -4.90 5.72 13.45
N CYS A 80 -4.70 6.86 12.78
CA CYS A 80 -4.36 6.88 11.35
C CYS A 80 -3.03 6.17 11.06
N SER A 81 -2.00 6.41 11.86
CA SER A 81 -0.71 5.73 11.67
C SER A 81 -0.81 4.22 11.88
N LEU A 82 -1.61 3.76 12.85
CA LEU A 82 -1.84 2.33 13.09
C LEU A 82 -2.64 1.68 11.96
N THR A 83 -3.69 2.33 11.45
CA THR A 83 -4.43 1.79 10.31
C THR A 83 -3.55 1.71 9.08
N GLU A 84 -2.71 2.71 8.82
CA GLU A 84 -1.73 2.68 7.73
C GLU A 84 -0.74 1.53 7.86
N ILE A 85 -0.23 1.22 9.04
CA ILE A 85 0.65 0.07 9.27
C ILE A 85 -0.08 -1.25 8.96
N ILE A 86 -1.32 -1.41 9.43
CA ILE A 86 -2.09 -2.64 9.21
C ILE A 86 -2.39 -2.83 7.73
N PHE A 87 -2.91 -1.80 7.06
CA PHE A 87 -3.25 -1.88 5.65
C PHE A 87 -2.03 -1.97 4.74
N SER A 88 -0.91 -1.30 5.08
CA SER A 88 0.34 -1.46 4.32
C SER A 88 0.93 -2.86 4.49
N GLY A 89 0.84 -3.45 5.68
CA GLY A 89 1.21 -4.86 5.91
C GLY A 89 0.33 -5.83 5.10
N ALA A 90 -0.99 -5.61 5.08
CA ALA A 90 -1.89 -6.41 4.25
C ALA A 90 -1.59 -6.25 2.75
N GLY A 91 -1.34 -5.02 2.30
CA GLY A 91 -0.94 -4.72 0.93
C GLY A 91 0.37 -5.41 0.53
N MET A 92 1.38 -5.38 1.40
CA MET A 92 2.65 -6.09 1.21
C MET A 92 2.43 -7.58 0.97
N ILE A 93 1.64 -8.24 1.82
CA ILE A 93 1.33 -9.68 1.69
C ILE A 93 0.57 -9.94 0.38
N GLY A 94 -0.44 -9.12 0.07
CA GLY A 94 -1.22 -9.24 -1.16
C GLY A 94 -0.36 -9.15 -2.42
N TRP A 95 0.51 -8.15 -2.50
CA TRP A 95 1.41 -7.99 -3.66
C TRP A 95 2.50 -9.06 -3.74
N MET A 96 2.92 -9.62 -2.61
CA MET A 96 3.85 -10.76 -2.58
C MET A 96 3.20 -12.01 -3.20
N LEU A 97 1.91 -12.25 -2.92
CA LEU A 97 1.15 -13.33 -3.57
C LEU A 97 1.02 -13.09 -5.08
N VAL A 98 0.69 -11.85 -5.50
CA VAL A 98 0.63 -11.49 -6.93
C VAL A 98 1.98 -11.70 -7.62
N CYS A 99 3.09 -11.36 -6.97
CA CYS A 99 4.43 -11.59 -7.50
C CYS A 99 4.69 -13.09 -7.74
N GLY A 100 4.34 -13.94 -6.78
CA GLY A 100 4.47 -15.40 -6.90
C GLY A 100 3.58 -16.00 -7.99
N ILE A 101 2.33 -15.56 -8.07
CA ILE A 101 1.38 -15.98 -9.11
C ILE A 101 1.89 -15.55 -10.49
N GLY A 102 2.31 -14.29 -10.65
CA GLY A 102 2.85 -13.76 -11.91
C GLY A 102 4.05 -14.57 -12.40
N GLY A 103 4.97 -14.94 -11.51
CA GLY A 103 6.12 -15.79 -11.83
C GLY A 103 5.72 -17.21 -12.26
N ASN A 104 4.82 -17.86 -11.51
CA ASN A 104 4.35 -19.21 -11.83
C ASN A 104 3.57 -19.26 -13.15
N VAL A 105 2.71 -18.28 -13.42
CA VAL A 105 1.96 -18.19 -14.68
C VAL A 105 2.91 -17.94 -15.85
N ALA A 106 3.89 -17.04 -15.69
CA ALA A 106 4.89 -16.75 -16.71
C ALA A 106 5.73 -17.99 -17.10
N GLN A 107 6.02 -18.87 -16.14
CA GLN A 107 6.74 -20.12 -16.42
C GLN A 107 5.89 -21.16 -17.18
N ARG A 108 4.57 -21.18 -16.95
CA ARG A 108 3.64 -22.12 -17.61
C ARG A 108 3.21 -21.68 -19.00
N THR A 109 3.28 -20.39 -19.32
CA THR A 109 2.86 -19.84 -20.63
C THR A 109 4.06 -19.54 -21.54
N ILE A 110 4.28 -20.41 -22.53
CA ILE A 110 5.48 -20.38 -23.37
C ILE A 110 5.39 -19.26 -24.43
N LEU A 111 6.34 -18.33 -24.35
CA LEU A 111 6.81 -17.31 -25.31
C LEU A 111 5.98 -16.03 -25.53
N GLU A 112 4.71 -16.06 -25.95
CA GLU A 112 4.02 -14.79 -26.30
C GLU A 112 3.28 -14.12 -25.12
N THR A 113 2.66 -14.91 -24.24
CA THR A 113 1.92 -14.41 -23.08
C THR A 113 2.73 -14.35 -21.78
N GLY A 114 3.77 -15.19 -21.66
CA GLY A 114 4.61 -15.24 -20.46
C GLY A 114 5.36 -13.94 -20.17
N GLN A 115 5.70 -13.16 -21.20
CA GLN A 115 6.37 -11.86 -21.03
C GLN A 115 5.48 -10.86 -20.26
N TYR A 116 4.18 -10.79 -20.57
CA TYR A 116 3.25 -9.88 -19.88
C TYR A 116 3.09 -10.25 -18.41
N PHE A 117 2.97 -11.54 -18.09
CA PHE A 117 2.91 -12.02 -16.70
C PHE A 117 4.24 -11.81 -15.95
N GLY A 118 5.38 -11.87 -16.63
CA GLY A 118 6.69 -11.50 -16.08
C GLY A 118 6.73 -10.03 -15.66
N TRP A 119 6.23 -9.11 -16.50
CA TRP A 119 6.11 -7.69 -16.16
C TRP A 119 5.13 -7.43 -15.00
N ILE A 120 4.00 -8.15 -14.95
CA ILE A 120 3.09 -8.11 -13.80
C ILE A 120 3.81 -8.53 -12.52
N GLY A 121 4.60 -9.61 -12.55
CA GLY A 121 5.41 -10.06 -11.42
C GLY A 121 6.44 -9.01 -10.99
N ALA A 122 7.13 -8.36 -11.93
CA ALA A 122 8.09 -7.30 -11.63
C ALA A 122 7.42 -6.07 -10.98
N CYS A 123 6.29 -5.61 -11.54
CA CYS A 123 5.50 -4.52 -10.97
C CYS A 123 4.99 -4.87 -9.57
N ALA A 124 4.56 -6.11 -9.35
CA ALA A 124 4.13 -6.59 -8.04
C ALA A 124 5.28 -6.58 -7.02
N GLY A 125 6.48 -7.03 -7.42
CA GLY A 125 7.67 -6.96 -6.56
C GLY A 125 8.04 -5.52 -6.17
N ILE A 126 7.95 -4.56 -7.10
CA ILE A 126 8.16 -3.14 -6.80
C ILE A 126 7.08 -2.63 -5.83
N ASN A 127 5.81 -3.00 -6.04
CA ASN A 127 4.73 -2.65 -5.12
C ASN A 127 5.00 -3.19 -3.70
N VAL A 128 5.49 -4.42 -3.54
CA VAL A 128 5.89 -4.97 -2.22
C VAL A 128 6.92 -4.06 -1.55
N ALA A 129 7.97 -3.65 -2.28
CA ALA A 129 8.99 -2.75 -1.74
C ALA A 129 8.43 -1.38 -1.34
N LEU A 130 7.52 -0.83 -2.15
CA LEU A 130 6.85 0.45 -1.83
C LEU A 130 5.96 0.33 -0.59
N PHE A 131 5.22 -0.78 -0.43
CA PHE A 131 4.42 -1.06 0.76
C PHE A 131 5.27 -1.20 2.01
N ILE A 132 6.44 -1.85 1.93
CA ILE A 132 7.44 -1.88 3.01
C ILE A 132 7.91 -0.46 3.33
N GLY A 133 8.15 0.37 2.31
CA GLY A 133 8.51 1.78 2.49
C GLY A 133 7.46 2.56 3.27
N VAL A 134 6.17 2.41 2.92
CA VAL A 134 5.06 3.05 3.66
C VAL A 134 5.01 2.56 5.11
N LEU A 135 5.13 1.24 5.32
CA LEU A 135 5.14 0.65 6.66
C LEU A 135 6.31 1.19 7.50
N ALA A 136 7.51 1.26 6.93
CA ALA A 136 8.71 1.75 7.60
C ALA A 136 8.56 3.21 8.03
N VAL A 137 8.02 4.08 7.18
CA VAL A 137 7.78 5.49 7.53
C VAL A 137 6.88 5.58 8.76
N PHE A 138 5.71 4.94 8.75
CA PHE A 138 4.78 5.02 9.89
C PHE A 138 5.28 4.31 11.14
N ALA A 139 5.93 3.15 11.01
CA ALA A 139 6.48 2.42 12.14
C ALA A 139 7.59 3.21 12.84
N LEU A 140 8.52 3.80 12.07
CA LEU A 140 9.60 4.62 12.62
C LEU A 140 9.07 5.88 13.32
N ASN A 141 8.00 6.49 12.80
CA ASN A 141 7.37 7.64 13.44
C ASN A 141 6.74 7.28 14.79
N ILE A 142 5.99 6.16 14.86
CA ILE A 142 5.43 5.68 16.13
C ILE A 142 6.54 5.37 17.13
N VAL A 143 7.62 4.71 16.70
CA VAL A 143 8.76 4.39 17.58
C VAL A 143 9.42 5.67 18.08
N ASN A 144 9.65 6.66 17.21
CA ASN A 144 10.29 7.91 17.59
C ASN A 144 9.43 8.73 18.56
N GLU A 145 8.14 8.91 18.25
CA GLU A 145 7.24 9.74 19.04
C GLU A 145 6.78 9.08 20.35
N LYS A 146 6.55 7.76 20.37
CA LYS A 146 6.02 7.07 21.56
C LYS A 146 7.07 6.37 22.41
N ILE A 147 8.14 5.86 21.82
CA ILE A 147 9.12 5.00 22.53
C ILE A 147 10.38 5.81 22.86
N LEU A 148 10.94 6.51 21.89
CA LEU A 148 12.23 7.19 22.03
C LEU A 148 12.15 8.58 22.66
N ASN A 149 10.97 9.22 22.64
CA ASN A 149 10.81 10.58 23.17
C ASN A 149 9.96 10.65 24.47
N PRO A 150 10.52 10.25 25.63
CA PRO A 150 9.84 10.30 26.92
C PRO A 150 9.62 11.73 27.46
N GLN A 151 10.15 12.78 26.82
CA GLN A 151 9.98 14.17 27.27
C GLN A 151 8.51 14.65 27.15
N ASN A 152 7.74 14.17 26.15
CA ASN A 152 6.31 14.47 26.05
C ASN A 152 5.46 13.83 27.17
N ARG A 153 5.93 12.72 27.78
CA ARG A 153 5.25 12.13 28.95
C ARG A 153 5.42 13.01 30.20
N LYS A 154 6.59 13.64 30.38
CA LYS A 154 6.84 14.52 31.54
C LYS A 154 6.06 15.83 31.45
N PHE A 155 5.94 16.43 30.26
CA PHE A 155 5.18 17.67 30.10
C PHE A 155 3.67 17.48 30.33
N ARG A 156 3.10 16.36 29.88
CA ARG A 156 1.67 16.03 30.06
C ARG A 156 1.32 15.58 31.49
N ALA A 157 2.31 15.07 32.25
CA ALA A 157 2.16 14.79 33.68
C ALA A 157 2.33 16.06 34.54
N GLY A 158 3.15 17.01 34.10
CA GLY A 158 3.34 18.31 34.76
C GLY A 158 2.19 19.29 34.53
N SER A 159 1.39 19.15 33.47
CA SER A 159 0.22 19.99 33.20
C SER A 159 -1.08 19.52 33.86
N ARG A 160 -1.03 18.45 34.67
CA ARG A 160 -2.15 17.95 35.49
C ARG A 160 -1.90 18.13 37.00
N MET A 161 -0.92 18.96 37.37
CA MET A 161 -0.79 19.49 38.72
C MET A 161 -1.18 20.96 38.72
#